data_AF-A0A7Z1AVT9-F1
#
_entry.id   AF-A0A7Z1AVT9-F1
#
_cell.length_a   1.000
_cell.length_b   1.000
_cell.length_c   1.000
_cell.angle_alpha   90.00
_cell.angle_beta   90.00
_cell.angle_gamma   90.00
#
_symmetry.space_group_name_H-M   'P 1'
#
loop_
_entity.id
_entity.type
_entity.pdbx_description
1 polymer ?
#
loop_
_entity_poly.entity_id
_entity_poly.type
_entity_poly.pdbx_seq_one_letter_code
_entity_poly.pdbx_strand_id
1 'polypeptide(L)'
;MAYTPAATSGTRPIAFLGLAGVIHLDDAPAVPVRTIRVSAWGWWAREVAVPETTARQLATLASFTDVVWISEWGHNAHTAFATALDLPSRPWPTLPVQFDKLAAIRVYAAALPWVWIDDPLVIPPDATGGLVVPTDPRRGLAGVDLAAIRSRLPERTR
;
A
#
# COMPACT_ATOMS: atom_id res chain seq x y z
N MET A 1 15.74 8.54 18.50
CA MET A 1 16.13 8.95 17.14
C MET A 1 14.86 8.92 16.30
N ALA A 2 14.49 10.02 15.64
CA ALA A 2 13.30 10.05 14.79
C ALA A 2 13.55 9.14 13.57
N TYR A 3 12.59 8.28 13.21
CA TYR A 3 12.70 7.43 12.02
C TYR A 3 12.69 8.33 10.76
N THR A 4 13.63 8.10 9.85
CA THR A 4 13.68 8.79 8.56
C THR A 4 13.30 7.78 7.46
N PRO A 5 12.15 7.96 6.79
CA PRO A 5 11.75 7.12 5.68
C PRO A 5 12.79 7.15 4.55
N ALA A 6 13.06 6.00 3.92
CA ALA A 6 13.84 5.96 2.69
C ALA A 6 13.15 6.76 1.57
N ALA A 7 13.90 7.38 0.66
CA ALA A 7 13.34 8.11 -0.48
C ALA A 7 12.88 7.16 -1.59
N THR A 8 11.89 7.59 -2.37
CA THR A 8 11.52 6.99 -3.65
C THR A 8 12.45 7.44 -4.79
N SER A 9 12.14 7.10 -6.04
CA SER A 9 12.95 7.56 -7.19
C SER A 9 12.88 9.07 -7.42
N GLY A 10 11.82 9.73 -6.92
CA GLY A 10 11.56 11.15 -7.15
C GLY A 10 11.11 11.51 -8.57
N THR A 11 10.88 10.51 -9.44
CA THR A 11 10.56 10.71 -10.87
C THR A 11 9.20 10.15 -11.28
N ARG A 12 8.60 9.29 -10.46
CA ARG A 12 7.28 8.66 -10.72
C ARG A 12 6.27 9.08 -9.65
N PRO A 13 4.96 8.97 -9.92
CA PRO A 13 3.94 9.10 -8.89
C PRO A 13 4.17 8.09 -7.76
N ILE A 14 3.72 8.44 -6.55
CA ILE A 14 3.86 7.57 -5.37
C ILE A 14 2.53 6.89 -5.06
N ALA A 15 2.55 5.57 -4.87
CA ALA A 15 1.43 4.81 -4.34
C ALA A 15 1.66 4.50 -2.86
N PHE A 16 0.86 5.12 -1.99
CA PHE A 16 0.82 4.83 -0.56
C PHE A 16 -0.18 3.72 -0.30
N LEU A 17 0.29 2.61 0.26
CA LEU A 17 -0.51 1.39 0.47
C LEU A 17 -0.71 1.09 1.95
N GLY A 18 -1.97 1.00 2.35
CA GLY A 18 -2.36 0.34 3.60
C GLY A 18 -2.11 -1.18 3.57
N LEU A 19 -2.39 -1.86 4.69
CA LEU A 19 -2.25 -3.33 4.80
C LEU A 19 -3.59 -4.03 5.04
N ALA A 20 -4.21 -3.76 6.19
CA ALA A 20 -5.52 -4.31 6.53
C ALA A 20 -6.59 -3.72 5.59
N GLY A 21 -7.50 -4.56 5.10
CA GLY A 21 -8.51 -4.16 4.11
C GLY A 21 -7.95 -3.87 2.70
N VAL A 22 -6.63 -3.97 2.50
CA VAL A 22 -5.94 -3.71 1.22
C VAL A 22 -5.18 -4.94 0.73
N ILE A 23 -4.17 -5.37 1.48
CA ILE A 23 -3.32 -6.52 1.15
C ILE A 23 -3.89 -7.81 1.73
N HIS A 24 -4.35 -7.75 2.98
CA HIS A 24 -5.06 -8.83 3.62
C HIS A 24 -6.46 -8.37 4.05
N LEU A 25 -7.38 -9.32 4.11
CA LEU A 25 -8.78 -9.08 4.44
C LEU A 25 -9.03 -9.54 5.89
N ASP A 26 -9.57 -8.65 6.71
CA ASP A 26 -10.07 -8.99 8.03
C ASP A 26 -11.55 -9.40 8.01
N ASP A 27 -12.28 -8.97 6.97
CA ASP A 27 -13.69 -9.30 6.75
C ASP A 27 -13.88 -10.59 5.92
N ALA A 28 -15.11 -11.12 5.93
CA ALA A 28 -15.52 -12.25 5.09
C ALA A 28 -15.26 -11.96 3.59
N PRO A 29 -14.34 -12.68 2.93
CA PRO A 29 -13.93 -12.39 1.56
C PRO A 29 -15.07 -12.46 0.56
N ALA A 30 -15.07 -11.54 -0.40
CA ALA A 30 -15.96 -11.53 -1.57
C ALA A 30 -15.24 -11.93 -2.86
N VAL A 31 -13.97 -12.33 -2.76
CA VAL A 31 -13.08 -12.80 -3.84
C VAL A 31 -12.34 -14.05 -3.37
N PRO A 32 -11.82 -14.88 -4.29
CA PRO A 32 -10.92 -15.97 -3.93
C PRO A 32 -9.70 -15.47 -3.15
N VAL A 33 -9.39 -16.16 -2.04
CA VAL A 33 -8.26 -15.85 -1.17
C VAL A 33 -7.43 -17.09 -0.90
N ARG A 34 -6.15 -16.87 -0.62
CA ARG A 34 -5.28 -17.84 0.04
C ARG A 34 -5.06 -17.41 1.49
N THR A 35 -5.15 -18.36 2.41
CA THR A 35 -4.69 -18.15 3.79
C THR A 35 -3.20 -18.43 3.83
N ILE A 36 -2.42 -17.43 4.24
CA ILE A 36 -0.96 -17.55 4.37
C ILE A 36 -0.53 -17.20 5.78
N ARG A 37 0.51 -17.86 6.26
CA ARG A 37 1.21 -17.47 7.49
C ARG A 37 2.26 -16.41 7.13
N VAL A 38 2.14 -15.23 7.72
CA VAL A 38 3.10 -14.13 7.59
C VAL A 38 3.86 -13.92 8.89
N SER A 39 5.12 -13.50 8.78
CA SER A 39 6.01 -13.22 9.91
C SER A 39 7.05 -12.19 9.50
N ALA A 40 7.33 -11.23 10.36
CA ALA A 40 8.51 -10.37 10.20
C ALA A 40 9.58 -10.76 11.21
N TRP A 41 10.80 -10.97 10.69
CA TRP A 41 12.02 -11.23 11.46
C TRP A 41 11.98 -12.45 12.40
N GLY A 42 10.94 -13.30 12.32
CA GLY A 42 10.74 -14.45 13.19
C GLY A 42 10.17 -14.13 14.58
N TRP A 43 9.74 -12.88 14.82
CA TRP A 43 9.36 -12.42 16.17
C TRP A 43 7.86 -12.60 16.46
N TRP A 44 7.05 -12.56 15.40
CA TRP A 44 5.61 -12.79 15.46
C TRP A 44 5.17 -13.54 14.22
N ALA A 45 4.03 -14.22 14.29
CA ALA A 45 3.41 -14.82 13.13
C ALA A 45 1.89 -14.74 13.22
N ARG A 46 1.24 -14.49 12.09
CA ARG A 46 -0.22 -14.42 11.96
C ARG A 46 -0.65 -15.13 10.68
N GLU A 47 -1.82 -15.77 10.71
CA GLU A 47 -2.50 -16.21 9.49
C GLU A 47 -3.38 -15.09 8.95
N VAL A 48 -3.26 -14.82 7.67
CA VAL A 48 -4.00 -13.74 6.99
C VAL A 48 -4.58 -14.24 5.68
N ALA A 49 -5.80 -13.80 5.36
CA ALA A 49 -6.44 -14.05 4.09
C ALA A 49 -5.99 -13.00 3.07
N VAL A 50 -5.38 -13.43 1.97
CA VAL A 50 -4.87 -12.54 0.91
C VAL A 50 -5.56 -12.88 -0.40
N PRO A 51 -6.13 -11.90 -1.11
CA PRO A 51 -6.68 -12.14 -2.45
C PRO A 51 -5.65 -12.76 -3.39
N GLU A 52 -6.05 -13.77 -4.16
CA GLU A 52 -5.12 -14.51 -5.02
C GLU A 52 -4.42 -13.62 -6.06
N THR A 53 -5.07 -12.52 -6.46
CA THR A 53 -4.55 -11.59 -7.47
C THR A 53 -3.65 -10.48 -6.90
N THR A 54 -3.48 -10.40 -5.57
CA THR A 54 -2.74 -9.30 -4.90
C THR A 54 -1.32 -9.13 -5.44
N ALA A 55 -0.57 -10.22 -5.62
CA ALA A 55 0.81 -10.15 -6.13
C ALA A 55 0.87 -9.51 -7.53
N ARG A 56 -0.02 -9.92 -8.44
CA ARG A 56 -0.11 -9.36 -9.80
C ARG A 56 -0.52 -7.89 -9.78
N GLN A 57 -1.47 -7.52 -8.93
CA GLN A 57 -1.90 -6.12 -8.78
C GLN A 57 -0.76 -5.25 -8.24
N LEU A 58 -0.01 -5.72 -7.25
CA LEU A 58 1.16 -5.01 -6.74
C LEU A 58 2.24 -4.83 -7.80
N ALA A 59 2.56 -5.88 -8.56
CA ALA A 59 3.52 -5.79 -9.66
C ALA A 59 3.07 -4.77 -10.72
N THR A 60 1.77 -4.76 -11.04
CA THR A 60 1.18 -3.82 -12.00
C THR A 60 1.27 -2.39 -11.47
N LEU A 61 0.91 -2.14 -10.22
CA LEU A 61 0.98 -0.83 -9.58
C LEU A 61 2.44 -0.31 -9.52
N ALA A 62 3.38 -1.16 -9.12
CA ALA A 62 4.80 -0.84 -9.04
C ALA A 62 5.45 -0.57 -10.41
N SER A 63 4.85 -1.03 -11.50
CA SER A 63 5.36 -0.75 -12.85
C SER A 63 5.26 0.72 -13.24
N PHE A 64 4.29 1.46 -12.69
CA PHE A 64 4.07 2.88 -13.01
C PHE A 64 4.12 3.83 -11.80
N THR A 65 4.25 3.31 -10.58
CA THR A 65 4.44 4.09 -9.36
C THR A 65 5.65 3.65 -8.56
N ASP A 66 6.19 4.55 -7.74
CA ASP A 66 7.00 4.17 -6.59
C ASP A 66 6.05 3.79 -5.44
N VAL A 67 6.24 2.60 -4.85
CA VAL A 67 5.35 2.11 -3.78
C VAL A 67 5.93 2.43 -2.41
N VAL A 68 5.08 2.88 -1.49
CA VAL A 68 5.41 3.16 -0.09
C VAL A 68 4.36 2.50 0.80
N TRP A 69 4.80 1.70 1.77
CA TRP A 69 3.90 1.16 2.79
C TRP A 69 3.51 2.26 3.77
N ILE A 70 2.21 2.37 4.09
CA ILE A 70 1.71 3.28 5.13
C ILE A 70 0.82 2.52 6.13
N SER A 71 1.45 2.00 7.18
CA SER A 71 0.75 1.30 8.26
C SER A 71 1.58 1.27 9.52
N GLU A 72 0.93 0.93 10.63
CA GLU A 72 1.55 0.65 11.92
C GLU A 72 2.54 -0.53 11.89
N TRP A 73 2.50 -1.38 10.86
CA TRP A 73 3.50 -2.44 10.69
C TRP A 73 4.86 -1.88 10.26
N GLY A 74 4.89 -0.68 9.66
CA GLY A 74 6.12 -0.02 9.24
C GLY A 74 7.03 -0.93 8.42
N HIS A 75 8.31 -1.00 8.79
CA HIS A 75 9.32 -1.82 8.11
C HIS A 75 9.03 -3.33 8.13
N ASN A 76 8.10 -3.81 8.98
CA ASN A 76 7.70 -5.21 9.00
C ASN A 76 6.79 -5.59 7.83
N ALA A 77 6.08 -4.63 7.24
CA ALA A 77 5.13 -4.87 6.15
C ALA A 77 5.79 -5.62 4.99
N HIS A 78 6.92 -5.10 4.49
CA HIS A 78 7.62 -5.69 3.36
C HIS A 78 8.12 -7.09 3.69
N THR A 79 8.83 -7.25 4.82
CA THR A 79 9.38 -8.54 5.24
C THR A 79 8.31 -9.60 5.44
N ALA A 80 7.18 -9.23 6.05
CA ALA A 80 6.09 -10.15 6.35
C ALA A 80 5.45 -10.76 5.09
N PHE A 81 5.38 -9.98 4.01
CA PHE A 81 4.71 -10.38 2.78
C PHE A 81 5.66 -10.74 1.63
N ALA A 82 6.98 -10.53 1.79
CA ALA A 82 7.95 -10.60 0.71
C ALA A 82 7.84 -11.87 -0.14
N THR A 83 7.96 -13.04 0.50
CA THR A 83 7.88 -14.33 -0.19
C THR A 83 6.50 -14.60 -0.75
N ALA A 84 5.45 -14.30 0.01
CA ALA A 84 4.10 -14.65 -0.40
C ALA A 84 3.64 -13.82 -1.61
N LEU A 85 3.99 -12.54 -1.67
CA LEU A 85 3.57 -11.60 -2.70
C LEU A 85 4.60 -11.37 -3.80
N ASP A 86 5.71 -12.12 -3.79
CA ASP A 86 6.81 -11.96 -4.74
C ASP A 86 7.34 -10.50 -4.78
N LEU A 87 7.52 -9.91 -3.60
CA LEU A 87 8.02 -8.54 -3.48
C LEU A 87 9.51 -8.47 -3.83
N PRO A 88 10.00 -7.33 -4.34
CA PRO A 88 11.43 -7.17 -4.61
C PRO A 88 12.28 -7.38 -3.35
N SER A 89 13.50 -7.88 -3.55
CA SER A 89 14.46 -8.13 -2.47
C SER A 89 14.83 -6.86 -1.70
N ARG A 90 14.90 -5.71 -2.39
CA ARG A 90 15.04 -4.41 -1.76
C ARG A 90 13.67 -3.97 -1.21
N PRO A 91 13.54 -3.76 0.12
CA PRO A 91 12.29 -3.29 0.70
C PRO A 91 11.84 -1.95 0.14
N TRP A 92 10.52 -1.81 -0.07
CA TRP A 92 9.92 -0.52 -0.34
C TRP A 92 10.01 0.38 0.90
N PRO A 93 10.06 1.72 0.72
CA PRO A 93 9.98 2.65 1.84
C PRO A 93 8.71 2.46 2.66
N THR A 94 8.78 2.84 3.94
CA THR A 94 7.64 2.71 4.86
C THR A 94 7.43 3.99 5.66
N LEU A 95 6.17 4.31 5.93
CA LEU A 95 5.70 5.31 6.87
C LEU A 95 5.00 4.58 8.02
N PRO A 96 5.65 4.45 9.20
CA PRO A 96 5.11 3.71 10.34
C PRO A 96 4.07 4.54 11.09
N VAL A 97 2.90 4.74 10.48
CA VAL A 97 1.83 5.59 11.03
C VAL A 97 0.51 4.82 11.09
N GLN A 98 -0.15 4.92 12.24
CA GLN A 98 -1.50 4.37 12.45
C GLN A 98 -2.58 5.43 12.18
N PHE A 99 -2.36 6.66 12.65
CA PHE A 99 -3.29 7.78 12.56
C PHE A 99 -2.67 8.92 11.75
N ASP A 100 -3.52 9.84 11.29
CA ASP A 100 -3.12 11.03 10.52
C ASP A 100 -2.23 10.72 9.30
N LYS A 101 -2.56 9.61 8.62
CA LYS A 101 -1.84 9.12 7.44
C LYS A 101 -1.74 10.18 6.35
N LEU A 102 -2.80 10.98 6.16
CA LEU A 102 -2.84 12.02 5.13
C LEU A 102 -1.78 13.12 5.36
N ALA A 103 -1.55 13.55 6.60
CA ALA A 103 -0.48 14.52 6.88
C ALA A 103 0.89 13.92 6.55
N ALA A 104 1.15 12.68 6.96
CA ALA A 104 2.39 11.97 6.65
C ALA A 104 2.60 11.79 5.13
N ILE A 105 1.55 11.44 4.39
CA ILE A 105 1.55 11.34 2.93
C ILE A 105 1.94 12.67 2.29
N ARG A 106 1.30 13.77 2.69
CA ARG A 106 1.56 15.10 2.12
C ARG A 106 3.00 15.55 2.35
N VAL A 107 3.51 15.33 3.57
CA VAL A 107 4.91 15.64 3.91
C VAL A 107 5.87 14.81 3.08
N TYR A 108 5.64 13.49 2.96
CA TYR A 108 6.53 12.60 2.24
C TYR A 108 6.49 12.81 0.72
N ALA A 109 5.29 12.96 0.14
CA ALA A 109 5.12 13.15 -1.29
C ALA A 109 5.65 14.52 -1.76
N ALA A 110 5.65 15.51 -0.87
CA ALA A 110 5.96 16.90 -1.20
C ALA A 110 5.16 17.37 -2.43
N ALA A 111 5.82 17.59 -3.57
CA ALA A 111 5.19 18.03 -4.82
C ALA A 111 4.92 16.89 -5.82
N LEU A 112 5.26 15.64 -5.50
CA LEU A 112 5.04 14.51 -6.40
C LEU A 112 3.54 14.13 -6.44
N PRO A 113 3.00 13.79 -7.62
CA PRO A 113 1.68 13.20 -7.70
C PRO A 113 1.61 11.91 -6.89
N TRP A 114 0.49 11.66 -6.22
CA TRP A 114 0.35 10.47 -5.40
C TRP A 114 -1.06 9.90 -5.43
N VAL A 115 -1.13 8.59 -5.18
CA VAL A 115 -2.35 7.85 -4.88
C VAL A 115 -2.25 7.23 -3.49
N TRP A 116 -3.33 7.27 -2.72
CA TRP A 116 -3.47 6.57 -1.45
C TRP A 116 -4.56 5.51 -1.58
N ILE A 117 -4.16 4.25 -1.35
CA ILE A 117 -5.05 3.08 -1.42
C ILE A 117 -5.12 2.48 -0.02
N ASP A 118 -6.28 2.58 0.62
CA ASP A 118 -6.48 2.17 2.02
C ASP A 118 -7.93 1.81 2.31
N ASP A 119 -8.14 1.24 3.48
CA ASP A 119 -9.47 0.99 4.01
C ASP A 119 -10.25 2.31 4.23
N PRO A 120 -11.52 2.41 3.82
CA PRO A 120 -12.34 3.61 4.04
C PRO A 120 -12.41 4.07 5.50
N LEU A 121 -12.24 3.17 6.48
CA LEU A 121 -12.25 3.50 7.91
C LEU A 121 -11.09 4.41 8.33
N VAL A 122 -9.98 4.41 7.60
CA VAL A 122 -8.81 5.25 7.91
C VAL A 122 -8.71 6.49 7.00
N ILE A 123 -9.62 6.64 6.05
CA ILE A 123 -9.64 7.74 5.09
C ILE A 123 -10.58 8.84 5.62
N PRO A 124 -10.07 10.05 5.90
CA PRO A 124 -10.92 11.16 6.27
C PRO A 124 -11.77 11.63 5.07
N PRO A 125 -13.02 12.07 5.30
CA PRO A 125 -13.97 12.40 4.23
C PRO A 125 -13.52 13.58 3.34
N ASP A 126 -12.64 14.44 3.84
CA ASP A 126 -12.09 15.62 3.19
C ASP A 126 -10.66 15.40 2.64
N ALA A 127 -10.24 14.13 2.49
CA ALA A 127 -8.94 13.79 1.95
C ALA A 127 -8.74 14.37 0.52
N THR A 128 -7.80 15.30 0.40
CA THR A 128 -7.56 16.11 -0.81
C THR A 128 -6.06 16.24 -1.10
N GLY A 129 -5.72 16.72 -2.30
CA GLY A 129 -4.33 16.98 -2.72
C GLY A 129 -3.63 15.83 -3.45
N GLY A 130 -4.35 14.72 -3.68
CA GLY A 130 -3.91 13.56 -4.45
C GLY A 130 -5.09 12.65 -4.77
N LEU A 131 -4.82 11.52 -5.39
CA LEU A 131 -5.86 10.53 -5.69
C LEU A 131 -6.10 9.65 -4.46
N VAL A 132 -7.33 9.60 -3.95
CA VAL A 132 -7.70 8.71 -2.84
C VAL A 132 -8.58 7.59 -3.38
N VAL A 133 -8.21 6.36 -3.09
CA VAL A 133 -8.88 5.15 -3.59
C VAL A 133 -9.22 4.26 -2.41
N PRO A 134 -10.43 4.39 -1.84
CA PRO A 134 -10.87 3.48 -0.80
C PRO A 134 -11.00 2.06 -1.38
N THR A 135 -10.54 1.07 -0.64
CA THR A 135 -10.79 -0.34 -0.97
C THR A 135 -12.15 -0.81 -0.44
N ASP A 136 -12.69 -1.85 -1.05
CA ASP A 136 -13.68 -2.70 -0.38
C ASP A 136 -12.89 -3.70 0.50
N PRO A 137 -13.01 -3.68 1.84
CA PRO A 137 -12.22 -4.55 2.73
C PRO A 137 -12.49 -6.04 2.53
N ARG A 138 -13.55 -6.41 1.81
CA ARG A 138 -13.85 -7.80 1.42
C ARG A 138 -13.19 -8.22 0.11
N ARG A 139 -12.60 -7.28 -0.62
CA ARG A 139 -11.91 -7.50 -1.91
C ARG A 139 -10.44 -7.09 -1.86
N GLY A 140 -10.09 -6.11 -1.03
CA GLY A 140 -8.78 -5.49 -0.97
C GLY A 140 -8.33 -4.98 -2.33
N LEU A 141 -7.03 -5.12 -2.60
CA LEU A 141 -6.40 -4.69 -3.85
C LEU A 141 -6.95 -5.41 -5.08
N ALA A 142 -7.56 -6.59 -4.93
CA ALA A 142 -8.19 -7.30 -6.04
C ALA A 142 -9.41 -6.54 -6.61
N GLY A 143 -10.04 -5.68 -5.81
CA GLY A 143 -11.17 -4.85 -6.23
C GLY A 143 -10.79 -3.49 -6.82
N VAL A 144 -9.49 -3.14 -6.85
CA VAL A 144 -9.04 -1.81 -7.28
C VAL A 144 -8.79 -1.78 -8.79
N ASP A 145 -9.35 -0.76 -9.45
CA ASP A 145 -9.11 -0.49 -10.88
C ASP A 145 -7.79 0.29 -11.08
N LEU A 146 -6.71 -0.46 -11.30
CA LEU A 146 -5.38 0.14 -11.54
C LEU A 146 -5.29 0.91 -12.87
N ALA A 147 -6.11 0.59 -13.87
CA ALA A 147 -6.12 1.31 -15.13
C ALA A 147 -6.72 2.71 -14.94
N ALA A 148 -7.80 2.82 -14.16
CA ALA A 148 -8.36 4.09 -13.75
C ALA A 148 -7.41 4.92 -12.86
N ILE A 149 -6.63 4.27 -12.00
CA ILE A 149 -5.56 4.97 -11.25
C ILE A 149 -4.53 5.53 -12.22
N ARG A 150 -4.02 4.70 -13.14
CA ARG A 150 -2.98 5.11 -14.09
C ARG A 150 -3.43 6.27 -14.98
N SER A 151 -4.69 6.29 -15.43
CA SER A 151 -5.19 7.37 -16.28
C SER A 151 -5.40 8.70 -15.53
N ARG A 152 -5.50 8.66 -14.20
CA ARG A 152 -5.72 9.85 -13.34
C ARG A 152 -4.47 10.37 -12.68
N LEU A 153 -3.39 9.58 -12.63
CA LEU A 153 -2.10 10.03 -12.11
C LEU A 153 -1.30 10.72 -13.22
N PRO A 154 -1.02 12.03 -13.10
CA PRO A 154 -0.21 12.72 -14.09
C PRO A 154 1.23 12.17 -14.06
N GLU A 155 1.79 11.89 -15.24
CA GLU A 155 3.22 11.70 -15.38
C GLU A 155 3.92 13.04 -15.13
N ARG A 156 5.09 13.00 -14.46
CA ARG A 156 5.87 14.22 -14.27
C ARG A 156 6.54 14.55 -15.61
N THR A 157 6.02 15.53 -16.32
CA THR A 157 6.71 16.11 -17.48
C THR A 157 8.05 16.65 -16.97
N ARG A 158 9.15 16.14 -17.52
CA ARG A 158 10.51 16.58 -17.17
C ARG A 158 10.76 18.02 -17.57
#